data_AF-A0A1W6AIB8-F1
#
_entry.id   AF-A0A1W6AIB8-F1
#
_cell.length_a   1.000
_cell.length_b   1.000
_cell.length_c   1.000
_cell.angle_alpha   90.00
_cell.angle_beta   90.00
_cell.angle_gamma   90.00
#
_symmetry.space_group_name_H-M   'P 1'
#
loop_
_entity.id
_entity.type
_entity.pdbx_description
1 polymer ?
#
loop_
_entity_poly.entity_id
_entity_poly.type
_entity_poly.pdbx_seq_one_letter_code
_entity_poly.pdbx_strand_id
1 'polypeptide(L)'
;MYIPKINLRIFQLITIYISNNLNKVEKLRSLIRSNRSLAQIALRYVLSHPAVSVAIPGAKNSNQVEENSSLLTRPLLLDNEIEFIKKL
;
A
#
# COMPACT_ATOMS: atom_id res chain seq x y z
N MET A 1 12.82 39.91 -2.47
CA MET A 1 12.76 38.43 -2.43
C MET A 1 11.47 38.04 -1.71
N TYR A 2 10.43 37.66 -2.47
CA TYR A 2 9.14 37.25 -1.92
C TYR A 2 9.23 35.77 -1.52
N ILE A 3 9.09 35.47 -0.23
CA ILE A 3 8.90 34.11 0.26
C ILE A 3 7.39 33.89 0.30
N PRO A 4 6.81 33.01 -0.55
CA PRO A 4 5.38 32.75 -0.51
C PRO A 4 5.04 32.20 0.88
N LYS A 5 4.13 32.88 1.59
CA LYS A 5 3.56 32.35 2.83
C LYS A 5 2.82 31.07 2.45
N ILE A 6 3.35 29.91 2.84
CA ILE A 6 2.62 28.66 2.75
C ILE A 6 1.27 28.88 3.44
N ASN A 7 0.17 28.60 2.75
CA ASN A 7 -1.15 28.78 3.35
C ASN A 7 -1.29 27.74 4.48
N LEU A 8 -1.41 28.21 5.73
CA LEU A 8 -1.49 27.35 6.92
C LEU A 8 -2.64 26.33 6.81
N ARG A 9 -3.71 26.68 6.09
CA ARG A 9 -4.84 25.78 5.82
C ARG A 9 -4.45 24.63 4.89
N ILE A 10 -3.62 24.88 3.87
CA ILE A 10 -3.11 23.82 2.98
C ILE A 10 -2.21 22.87 3.78
N PHE A 11 -1.34 23.41 4.64
CA PHE A 11 -0.46 22.60 5.49
C PHE A 11 -1.25 21.71 6.46
N GLN A 12 -2.31 22.24 7.09
CA GLN A 12 -3.21 21.47 7.95
C GLN A 12 -3.94 20.36 7.18
N LEU A 13 -4.46 20.65 5.98
CA LEU A 13 -5.14 19.64 5.16
C LEU A 13 -4.19 18.50 4.75
N ILE A 14 -2.96 18.81 4.34
CA ILE A 14 -1.93 17.81 4.01
C ILE A 14 -1.61 16.95 5.24
N THR A 15 -1.44 17.58 6.40
CA THR A 15 -1.14 16.87 7.65
C THR A 15 -2.27 15.90 8.02
N ILE A 16 -3.52 16.37 7.95
CA ILE A 16 -4.69 15.52 8.22
C ILE A 16 -4.76 14.35 7.23
N TYR A 17 -4.54 14.62 5.94
CA TYR A 17 -4.54 13.58 4.91
C TYR A 17 -3.46 12.53 5.16
N ILE A 18 -2.22 12.95 5.42
CA ILE A 18 -1.10 12.03 5.69
C ILE A 18 -1.40 11.20 6.95
N SER A 19 -1.80 11.84 8.05
CA SER A 19 -2.13 11.15 9.31
C SER A 19 -3.25 10.12 9.12
N ASN A 20 -4.29 10.45 8.37
CA ASN A 20 -5.37 9.50 8.06
C ASN A 20 -4.86 8.29 7.25
N ASN A 21 -3.99 8.51 6.26
CA ASN A 21 -3.41 7.43 5.48
C ASN A 21 -2.44 6.57 6.30
N LEU A 22 -1.63 7.18 7.18
CA LEU A 22 -0.77 6.44 8.10
C LEU A 22 -1.59 5.55 9.03
N ASN A 23 -2.72 6.03 9.55
CA ASN A 23 -3.63 5.22 10.37
C ASN A 23 -4.18 4.01 9.60
N LYS A 24 -4.46 4.13 8.30
CA LYS A 24 -4.86 2.99 7.45
C LYS A 24 -3.70 2.00 7.27
N VAL A 25 -2.49 2.50 7.01
CA VAL A 25 -1.28 1.67 6.89
C VAL A 25 -1.05 0.85 8.15
N GLU A 26 -1.19 1.45 9.34
CA GLU A 26 -1.03 0.73 10.60
C GLU A 26 -2.06 -0.39 10.77
N LYS A 27 -3.32 -0.18 10.35
CA LYS A 27 -4.33 -1.25 10.32
C LYS A 27 -3.96 -2.38 9.35
N LEU A 28 -3.41 -2.05 8.18
CA LEU A 28 -2.97 -3.04 7.19
C LEU A 28 -1.82 -3.91 7.70
N ARG A 29 -1.00 -3.43 8.65
CA ARG A 29 0.08 -4.25 9.23
C ARG A 29 -0.41 -5.52 9.92
N SER A 30 -1.67 -5.55 10.37
CA SER A 30 -2.30 -6.76 10.93
C SER A 30 -2.36 -7.95 9.96
N LEU A 31 -2.22 -7.69 8.65
CA LEU A 31 -2.20 -8.72 7.61
C LEU A 31 -0.79 -9.30 7.35
N ILE A 32 0.28 -8.73 7.93
CA ILE A 32 1.65 -9.21 7.70
C ILE A 32 1.80 -10.63 8.26
N ARG A 33 2.51 -11.50 7.52
CA ARG A 33 2.90 -12.85 7.95
C ARG A 33 4.39 -13.05 7.77
N SER A 34 4.97 -14.09 8.38
CA SER A 34 6.40 -14.40 8.27
C SER A 34 6.90 -14.53 6.82
N ASN A 35 6.03 -14.96 5.91
CA ASN A 35 6.30 -15.13 4.49
C ASN A 35 5.62 -14.05 3.61
N ARG A 36 5.08 -12.98 4.20
CA ARG A 36 4.32 -11.97 3.46
C ARG A 36 4.49 -10.58 4.07
N SER A 37 5.22 -9.72 3.37
CA SER A 37 5.40 -8.31 3.74
C SER A 37 4.20 -7.44 3.35
N LEU A 38 4.20 -6.19 3.82
CA LEU A 38 3.17 -5.21 3.46
C LEU A 38 3.23 -4.83 1.96
N ALA A 39 4.42 -4.75 1.38
CA ALA A 39 4.59 -4.50 -0.06
C ALA A 39 3.96 -5.63 -0.89
N GLN A 40 4.18 -6.88 -0.46
CA GLN A 40 3.58 -8.05 -1.09
C GLN A 40 2.05 -8.06 -0.93
N ILE A 41 1.52 -7.65 0.24
CA ILE A 41 0.06 -7.49 0.42
C ILE A 41 -0.52 -6.48 -0.56
N ALA A 42 0.14 -5.33 -0.74
CA ALA A 42 -0.32 -4.30 -1.68
C ALA A 42 -0.34 -4.80 -3.12
N LEU A 43 0.73 -5.49 -3.56
CA LEU A 43 0.79 -6.09 -4.90
C LEU A 43 -0.30 -7.14 -5.11
N ARG A 44 -0.47 -8.03 -4.13
CA ARG A 44 -1.51 -9.07 -4.16
C ARG A 44 -2.91 -8.47 -4.20
N TYR A 45 -3.17 -7.37 -3.48
CA TYR A 45 -4.46 -6.69 -3.51
C TYR A 45 -4.78 -6.14 -4.90
N VAL A 46 -3.84 -5.42 -5.52
CA VAL A 46 -4.00 -4.89 -6.88
C VAL A 46 -4.27 -6.02 -7.89
N LEU A 47 -3.49 -7.09 -7.83
CA LEU A 47 -3.62 -8.26 -8.71
C LEU A 47 -4.85 -9.15 -8.40
N SER A 48 -5.51 -8.95 -7.26
CA SER A 48 -6.73 -9.70 -6.91
C SER A 48 -7.97 -9.18 -7.66
N HIS A 49 -7.91 -7.98 -8.23
CA HIS A 49 -9.03 -7.43 -9.00
C HIS A 49 -9.09 -8.08 -10.40
N PRO A 50 -10.26 -8.58 -10.85
CA PRO A 50 -10.36 -9.38 -12.08
C PRO A 50 -9.97 -8.62 -13.35
N ALA A 51 -10.08 -7.28 -13.36
CA ALA A 51 -9.69 -6.46 -14.51
C ALA A 51 -8.19 -6.13 -14.56
N VAL A 52 -7.40 -6.50 -13.54
CA VAL A 52 -5.96 -6.20 -13.48
C VAL A 52 -5.16 -7.41 -13.98
N SER A 53 -4.44 -7.23 -15.08
CA SER A 53 -3.57 -8.26 -15.67
C SER A 53 -2.13 -8.23 -15.14
N VAL A 54 -1.61 -7.04 -14.82
CA VAL A 54 -0.22 -6.84 -14.42
C VAL A 54 -0.09 -5.73 -13.38
N ALA A 55 0.82 -5.90 -12.43
CA ALA A 55 1.28 -4.84 -11.53
C ALA A 55 2.75 -4.54 -11.84
N ILE A 56 3.11 -3.26 -11.90
CA ILE A 56 4.46 -2.80 -12.25
C ILE A 56 5.07 -2.08 -11.03
N PRO A 57 5.63 -2.81 -10.04
CA PRO A 57 6.27 -2.18 -8.91
C PRO A 57 7.63 -1.57 -9.28
N GLY A 58 7.93 -0.43 -8.67
CA GLY A 58 9.30 0.11 -8.64
C GLY A 58 10.18 -0.66 -7.65
N ALA A 59 11.48 -0.71 -7.92
CA ALA A 59 12.48 -1.28 -7.02
C ALA A 59 13.78 -0.46 -7.13
N LYS A 60 14.43 -0.21 -5.98
CA LYS A 60 15.71 0.50 -5.90
C LYS A 60 16.92 -0.44 -5.86
N ASN A 61 16.70 -1.72 -5.55
CA ASN A 61 17.73 -2.74 -5.42
C ASN A 61 17.18 -4.14 -5.72
N SER A 62 18.07 -5.12 -5.88
CA SER A 62 17.74 -6.51 -6.22
C SER A 62 16.80 -7.16 -5.21
N ASN A 63 17.01 -6.92 -3.91
CA ASN A 63 16.19 -7.52 -2.85
C ASN A 63 14.72 -7.11 -2.99
N GLN A 64 14.44 -5.86 -3.38
CA GLN A 64 13.07 -5.42 -3.65
C GLN A 64 12.48 -6.08 -4.89
N VAL A 65 13.28 -6.33 -5.93
CA VAL A 65 12.82 -7.07 -7.13
C VAL A 65 12.40 -8.49 -6.74
N GLU A 66 13.23 -9.17 -5.94
CA GLU A 66 12.95 -10.51 -5.43
C GLU A 66 11.72 -10.53 -4.51
N GLU A 67 11.62 -9.57 -3.58
CA GLU A 67 10.47 -9.44 -2.69
C GLU A 67 9.17 -9.20 -3.47
N ASN A 68 9.19 -8.29 -4.46
CA ASN A 68 8.03 -7.94 -5.28
C ASN A 68 7.52 -9.10 -6.15
N SER A 69 8.41 -9.98 -6.59
CA SER A 69 8.10 -11.09 -7.50
C SER A 69 7.80 -12.42 -6.79
N SER A 70 8.16 -12.54 -5.52
CA SER A 70 8.00 -13.79 -4.77
C SER A 70 6.55 -14.05 -4.34
N LEU A 71 6.19 -15.35 -4.33
CA LEU A 71 4.96 -15.88 -3.73
C LEU A 71 3.64 -15.31 -4.30
N LEU A 72 3.55 -15.11 -5.63
CA LEU A 72 2.32 -14.69 -6.33
C LEU A 72 1.39 -15.86 -6.74
N THR A 73 1.33 -16.91 -5.92
CA THR A 73 0.43 -18.06 -6.17
C THR A 73 -0.99 -17.71 -5.76
N ARG A 74 -1.99 -18.05 -6.59
CA ARG A 74 -3.41 -17.86 -6.27
C ARG A 74 -3.90 -18.90 -5.26
N PRO A 75 -4.84 -18.55 -4.35
CA PRO A 75 -5.41 -17.21 -4.16
C PRO A 75 -4.40 -16.23 -3.53
N LEU A 76 -4.34 -15.00 -4.06
CA LEU A 76 -3.34 -14.00 -3.66
C LEU A 76 -3.62 -13.42 -2.26
N LEU A 77 -4.90 -13.19 -1.97
CA LEU A 77 -5.47 -12.82 -0.69
C LEU A 77 -6.75 -13.64 -0.46
N LEU A 78 -7.12 -13.79 0.80
CA LEU A 78 -8.41 -14.38 1.18
C LEU A 78 -9.53 -13.33 1.04
N ASP A 79 -10.77 -13.76 0.79
CA ASP A 79 -11.91 -12.86 0.63
C ASP A 79 -12.12 -11.96 1.86
N ASN A 80 -11.92 -12.50 3.07
CA ASN A 80 -12.00 -11.72 4.30
C ASN A 80 -10.88 -10.66 4.41
N GLU A 81 -9.69 -10.91 3.87
CA GLU A 81 -8.60 -9.95 3.81
C GLU A 81 -8.94 -8.82 2.81
N ILE A 82 -9.51 -9.16 1.66
CA ILE A 82 -9.96 -8.17 0.66
C ILE A 82 -11.08 -7.30 1.23
N GLU A 83 -12.08 -7.89 1.88
CA GLU A 83 -13.18 -7.15 2.51
C GLU A 83 -12.71 -6.29 3.69
N PHE A 84 -11.70 -6.74 4.44
CA PHE A 84 -11.05 -5.90 5.44
C PHE A 84 -10.39 -4.68 4.81
N ILE A 85 -9.59 -4.86 3.74
CA ILE A 85 -8.90 -3.75 3.04
C ILE A 85 -9.90 -2.73 2.48
N LYS A 86 -11.01 -3.18 1.86
CA LYS A 86 -12.04 -2.30 1.30
C LYS A 86 -12.74 -1.41 2.33
N LYS A 87 -12.76 -1.81 3.60
CA LYS A 87 -13.42 -1.07 4.69
C LYS A 87 -12.53 -0.02 5.35
N LEU A 88 -11.26 0.10 4.95
CA LEU A 88 -10.30 1.07 5.50
C LEU A 88 -10.37 2.44 4.83
#